data_AF-A0A6A4W1R8-F1
#
_entry.id   AF-A0A6A4W1R8-F1
#
_cell.length_a   1.000
_cell.length_b   1.000
_cell.length_c   1.000
_cell.angle_alpha   90.00
_cell.angle_beta   90.00
_cell.angle_gamma   90.00
#
_symmetry.space_group_name_H-M   'P 1'
#
loop_
_entity.id
_entity.type
_entity.pdbx_description
1 polymer ?
#
loop_
_entity_poly.entity_id
_entity_poly.type
_entity_poly.pdbx_seq_one_letter_code
_entity_poly.pdbx_strand_id
1 'polypeptide(L)'
;MSDRAYSVPIGEEPALAPVFSTGGLSDGTGRLGWVPELVLGVDLAGVGTPQFAADVAGRQRRLQARFHPDRPTGSEEISRVMNISANLLGDHGPDYVRWARGLSSSGGPLEVARAAMVMPPPFFTPPDVLRALAVPLLEKGLVTMEALSASRRRDARRLRELEVTVADANGRISQLESAACDLQLQVASLQEQLAGQADAWRATMRWELAEAKRRQEVQLAELQAVLAAAQRSEAALHRRVDQLTRELEVAVQHHRQLVADNEDYRARLEQATKLSSQKHEELSRVTAMASKLARRPAVEETKLRQCLTACAAAAIFNCAGTHRKLRTCWNKRNEEAPEARGAHGRRVVLSPRS
;
A
#
# COMPACT_ATOMS: atom_id res chain seq x y z
N MET A 1 -63.70 -63.64 -27.21
CA MET A 1 -62.49 -63.13 -27.89
C MET A 1 -62.89 -62.52 -29.21
N SER A 2 -62.85 -61.19 -29.30
CA SER A 2 -62.34 -60.41 -30.43
C SER A 2 -62.87 -58.99 -30.27
N ASP A 3 -62.02 -58.17 -29.64
CA ASP A 3 -61.99 -56.73 -29.80
C ASP A 3 -62.06 -56.38 -31.28
N ARG A 4 -63.03 -55.54 -31.65
CA ARG A 4 -62.88 -54.61 -32.76
C ARG A 4 -63.39 -53.26 -32.31
N ALA A 5 -62.47 -52.52 -31.68
CA ALA A 5 -62.54 -51.08 -31.58
C ALA A 5 -62.70 -50.50 -32.99
N TYR A 6 -63.85 -49.89 -33.26
CA TYR A 6 -64.00 -48.98 -34.38
C TYR A 6 -63.17 -47.73 -34.05
N SER A 7 -62.01 -47.66 -34.68
CA SER A 7 -61.16 -46.48 -34.70
C SER A 7 -61.91 -45.37 -35.46
N VAL A 8 -62.26 -44.30 -34.76
CA VAL A 8 -62.66 -43.04 -35.39
C VAL A 8 -61.42 -42.49 -36.11
N PRO A 9 -61.48 -42.13 -37.40
CA PRO A 9 -60.34 -41.54 -38.07
C PRO A 9 -60.02 -40.19 -37.43
N ILE A 10 -58.82 -40.11 -36.84
CA ILE A 10 -58.18 -38.88 -36.38
C ILE A 10 -57.79 -38.11 -37.65
N GLY A 11 -58.53 -37.05 -37.96
CA GLY A 11 -58.27 -36.27 -39.18
C GLY A 11 -59.27 -35.18 -39.52
N GLU A 12 -60.38 -35.02 -38.80
CA GLU A 12 -61.18 -33.80 -38.89
C GLU A 12 -60.79 -32.88 -37.73
N GLU A 13 -60.01 -31.85 -38.06
CA GLU A 13 -59.87 -30.64 -37.25
C GLU A 13 -61.28 -30.25 -36.77
N PRO A 14 -61.51 -30.07 -35.45
CA PRO A 14 -62.84 -29.65 -35.00
C PRO A 14 -63.17 -28.38 -35.75
N ALA A 15 -64.29 -28.40 -36.50
CA ALA A 15 -64.73 -27.25 -37.29
C ALA A 15 -64.58 -26.00 -36.42
N LEU A 16 -63.67 -25.11 -36.81
CA LEU A 16 -63.36 -23.89 -36.06
C LEU A 16 -64.69 -23.25 -35.69
N ALA A 17 -64.92 -23.08 -34.37
CA ALA A 17 -66.14 -22.46 -33.89
C ALA A 17 -66.37 -21.18 -34.71
N PRO A 18 -67.56 -20.99 -35.28
CA PRO A 18 -67.76 -19.90 -36.23
C PRO A 18 -67.34 -18.59 -35.58
N VAL A 19 -66.51 -17.81 -36.27
CA VAL A 19 -66.01 -16.55 -35.72
C VAL A 19 -67.16 -15.56 -35.72
N PHE A 20 -67.48 -14.99 -34.55
CA PHE A 20 -68.49 -13.93 -34.45
C PHE A 20 -68.18 -12.82 -35.45
N SER A 21 -69.13 -12.58 -36.35
CA SER A 21 -69.03 -11.55 -37.39
C SER A 21 -70.40 -10.97 -37.71
N THR A 22 -70.46 -9.65 -37.78
CA THR A 22 -71.66 -8.91 -38.21
C THR A 22 -71.68 -8.65 -39.72
N GLY A 23 -70.67 -9.12 -40.47
CA GLY A 23 -70.49 -8.78 -41.88
C GLY A 23 -71.66 -9.14 -42.80
N GLY A 24 -72.42 -10.20 -42.48
CA GLY A 24 -73.64 -10.58 -43.21
C GLY A 24 -74.84 -9.62 -43.02
N LEU A 25 -74.74 -8.69 -42.07
CA LEU A 25 -75.74 -7.67 -41.75
C LEU A 25 -75.26 -6.25 -42.07
N SER A 26 -74.06 -6.15 -42.64
CA SER A 26 -73.48 -4.88 -43.05
C SER A 26 -74.05 -4.40 -44.39
N ASP A 27 -74.13 -3.09 -44.56
CA ASP A 27 -74.41 -2.42 -45.81
C ASP A 27 -73.19 -2.46 -46.76
N GLY A 28 -73.33 -1.93 -47.98
CA GLY A 28 -72.24 -1.86 -48.97
C GLY A 28 -71.04 -1.00 -48.54
N THR A 29 -71.14 -0.27 -47.43
CA THR A 29 -70.03 0.50 -46.84
C THR A 29 -69.31 -0.28 -45.72
N GLY A 30 -69.74 -1.52 -45.46
CA GLY A 30 -69.18 -2.37 -44.41
C GLY A 30 -69.70 -2.05 -43.00
N ARG A 31 -70.61 -1.07 -42.85
CA ARG A 31 -71.22 -0.70 -41.57
C ARG A 31 -72.47 -1.54 -41.32
N LEU A 32 -72.81 -1.78 -40.06
CA LEU A 32 -74.06 -2.46 -39.73
C LEU A 32 -75.26 -1.73 -40.36
N GLY A 33 -76.01 -2.43 -41.21
CA GLY A 33 -77.23 -1.93 -41.85
C GLY A 33 -78.51 -2.53 -41.24
N TRP A 34 -78.39 -3.68 -40.59
CA TRP A 34 -79.50 -4.42 -40.01
C TRP A 34 -79.21 -4.82 -38.56
N VAL A 35 -80.18 -4.60 -37.68
CA VAL A 35 -80.10 -4.92 -36.25
C VAL A 35 -80.89 -6.21 -35.98
N PRO A 36 -80.24 -7.34 -35.67
CA PRO A 36 -80.87 -8.65 -35.51
C PRO A 36 -82.11 -8.69 -34.62
N GLU A 37 -82.05 -8.03 -33.45
CA GLU A 37 -83.14 -8.01 -32.49
C GLU A 37 -84.36 -7.21 -32.98
N LEU A 38 -84.13 -6.17 -33.79
CA LEU A 38 -85.20 -5.39 -34.42
C LEU A 38 -85.78 -6.11 -35.63
N VAL A 39 -84.95 -6.78 -36.43
CA VAL A 39 -85.39 -7.60 -37.58
C VAL A 39 -86.29 -8.75 -37.12
N LEU A 40 -85.90 -9.44 -36.04
CA LEU A 40 -86.65 -10.58 -35.53
C LEU A 40 -87.72 -10.22 -34.50
N GLY A 41 -87.67 -9.01 -33.92
CA GLY A 41 -88.59 -8.58 -32.87
C GLY A 41 -88.46 -9.42 -31.59
N VAL A 42 -87.23 -9.65 -31.14
CA VAL A 42 -86.87 -10.44 -29.94
C VAL A 42 -86.16 -9.58 -28.91
N ASP A 43 -86.34 -9.89 -27.63
CA ASP A 43 -85.62 -9.23 -26.53
C ASP A 43 -84.31 -9.97 -26.23
N LEU A 44 -83.21 -9.22 -26.14
CA LEU A 44 -81.88 -9.74 -25.86
C LEU A 44 -81.68 -10.13 -24.38
N ALA A 45 -82.64 -9.86 -23.49
CA ALA A 45 -82.55 -10.21 -22.06
C ALA A 45 -82.37 -11.73 -21.81
N GLY A 46 -82.89 -12.58 -22.69
CA GLY A 46 -82.86 -14.04 -22.56
C GLY A 46 -81.76 -14.75 -23.36
N VAL A 47 -80.83 -14.03 -23.98
CA VAL A 47 -79.81 -14.59 -24.87
C VAL A 47 -79.01 -15.71 -24.18
N GLY A 48 -78.83 -16.84 -24.87
CA GLY A 48 -78.16 -18.04 -24.35
C GLY A 48 -79.09 -19.02 -23.62
N THR A 49 -80.37 -18.70 -23.46
CA THR A 49 -81.36 -19.63 -22.91
C THR A 49 -82.04 -20.46 -24.00
N PRO A 50 -82.50 -21.69 -23.71
CA PRO A 50 -83.29 -22.49 -24.65
C PRO A 50 -84.59 -21.79 -25.07
N GLN A 51 -85.19 -21.01 -24.17
CA GLN A 51 -86.40 -20.24 -24.43
C GLN A 51 -86.15 -19.17 -25.51
N PHE A 52 -85.03 -18.44 -25.42
CA PHE A 52 -84.66 -17.45 -26.42
C PHE A 52 -84.41 -18.09 -27.80
N ALA A 53 -83.75 -19.25 -27.86
CA ALA A 53 -83.57 -19.98 -29.11
C ALA A 53 -84.91 -20.39 -29.73
N ALA A 54 -85.85 -20.86 -28.91
CA ALA A 54 -87.21 -21.18 -29.36
C ALA A 54 -87.97 -19.93 -29.86
N ASP A 55 -87.81 -18.79 -29.19
CA ASP A 55 -88.43 -17.52 -29.57
C ASP A 55 -87.87 -17.00 -30.90
N VAL A 56 -86.54 -17.06 -31.11
CA VAL A 56 -85.87 -16.72 -32.39
C VAL A 56 -86.39 -17.61 -33.52
N ALA A 57 -86.41 -18.94 -33.34
CA ALA A 57 -86.90 -19.87 -34.34
C ALA A 57 -88.40 -19.70 -34.64
N GLY A 58 -89.20 -19.34 -33.62
CA GLY A 58 -90.62 -19.02 -33.78
C GLY A 58 -90.86 -17.72 -34.56
N ARG A 59 -90.07 -16.67 -34.27
CA ARG A 59 -90.13 -15.39 -34.98
C ARG A 59 -89.67 -15.52 -36.43
N GLN A 60 -88.57 -16.22 -36.66
CA GLN A 60 -88.07 -16.50 -38.01
C GLN A 60 -89.14 -17.18 -38.87
N ARG A 61 -89.76 -18.26 -38.39
CA ARG A 61 -90.83 -18.97 -39.12
C ARG A 61 -92.03 -18.07 -39.45
N ARG A 62 -92.48 -17.25 -38.49
CA ARG A 62 -93.59 -16.29 -38.72
C ARG A 62 -93.25 -15.25 -39.78
N LEU A 63 -92.03 -14.71 -39.73
CA LEU A 63 -91.57 -13.72 -40.69
C LEU A 63 -91.31 -14.34 -42.07
N GLN A 64 -90.76 -15.56 -42.14
CA GLN A 64 -90.55 -16.29 -43.40
C GLN A 64 -91.88 -16.57 -44.08
N ALA A 65 -92.90 -16.95 -43.31
CA ALA A 65 -94.25 -17.07 -43.85
C ALA A 65 -94.76 -15.75 -44.43
N ARG A 66 -94.39 -14.59 -43.90
CA ARG A 66 -94.88 -13.29 -44.38
C ARG A 66 -94.10 -12.73 -45.56
N PHE A 67 -92.78 -12.90 -45.58
CA PHE A 67 -91.85 -12.26 -46.52
C PHE A 67 -91.14 -13.25 -47.46
N HIS A 68 -91.68 -14.48 -47.60
CA HIS A 68 -91.14 -15.48 -48.53
C HIS A 68 -91.03 -14.90 -49.95
N PRO A 69 -89.91 -15.13 -50.67
CA PRO A 69 -89.70 -14.57 -52.02
C PRO A 69 -90.83 -14.91 -53.00
N ASP A 70 -91.45 -16.08 -52.85
CA ASP A 70 -92.57 -16.52 -53.71
C ASP A 70 -93.91 -15.79 -53.44
N ARG A 71 -93.96 -14.88 -52.47
CA ARG A 71 -95.16 -14.11 -52.13
C ARG A 71 -95.12 -12.71 -52.73
N PRO A 72 -96.28 -12.09 -53.01
CA PRO A 72 -96.34 -10.74 -53.57
C PRO A 72 -95.77 -9.64 -52.64
N THR A 73 -95.70 -9.90 -51.33
CA THR A 73 -95.03 -9.04 -50.34
C THR A 73 -93.63 -9.53 -49.98
N GLY A 74 -93.10 -10.51 -50.71
CA GLY A 74 -91.83 -11.14 -50.49
C GLY A 74 -90.64 -10.28 -50.90
N SER A 75 -89.49 -10.50 -50.26
CA SER A 75 -88.22 -9.93 -50.68
C SER A 75 -87.10 -10.91 -50.35
N GLU A 76 -86.29 -11.22 -51.36
CA GLU A 76 -85.11 -12.08 -51.20
C GLU A 76 -84.12 -11.49 -50.20
N GLU A 77 -83.93 -10.17 -50.24
CA GLU A 77 -83.06 -9.45 -49.30
C GLU A 77 -83.58 -9.57 -47.87
N ILE A 78 -84.88 -9.36 -47.65
CA ILE A 78 -85.50 -9.46 -46.33
C ILE A 78 -85.38 -10.90 -45.80
N SER A 79 -85.68 -11.89 -46.63
CA SER A 79 -85.56 -13.31 -46.27
C SER A 79 -84.12 -13.69 -45.89
N ARG A 80 -83.14 -13.20 -46.65
CA ARG A 80 -81.71 -13.39 -46.39
C ARG A 80 -81.29 -12.76 -45.05
N VAL A 81 -81.61 -11.49 -44.83
CA VAL A 81 -81.23 -10.76 -43.61
C VAL A 81 -81.84 -11.41 -42.36
N MET A 82 -83.11 -11.85 -42.45
CA MET A 82 -83.75 -12.57 -41.35
C MET A 82 -83.07 -13.90 -41.02
N ASN A 83 -82.68 -14.68 -42.04
CA ASN A 83 -81.97 -15.93 -41.84
C ASN A 83 -80.58 -15.68 -41.22
N ILE A 84 -79.85 -14.67 -41.69
CA ILE A 84 -78.56 -14.27 -41.12
C ILE A 84 -78.74 -13.80 -39.67
N SER A 85 -79.78 -13.01 -39.38
CA SER A 85 -80.09 -12.52 -38.03
C SER A 85 -80.44 -13.68 -37.08
N ALA A 86 -81.20 -14.66 -37.54
CA ALA A 86 -81.60 -15.81 -36.73
C ALA A 86 -80.40 -16.71 -36.42
N ASN A 87 -79.56 -16.97 -37.43
CA ASN A 87 -78.31 -17.72 -37.24
C ASN A 87 -77.34 -16.98 -36.32
N LEU A 88 -77.16 -15.66 -36.50
CA LEU A 88 -76.27 -14.86 -35.65
C LEU A 88 -76.73 -14.87 -34.18
N LEU A 89 -78.02 -14.67 -33.91
CA LEU A 89 -78.53 -14.70 -32.54
C LEU A 89 -78.57 -16.12 -31.93
N GLY A 90 -78.77 -17.15 -32.76
CA GLY A 90 -78.76 -18.54 -32.34
C GLY A 90 -77.36 -19.05 -32.01
N ASP A 91 -76.41 -18.84 -32.92
CA ASP A 91 -75.06 -19.41 -32.83
C ASP A 91 -74.09 -18.49 -32.07
N HIS A 92 -74.29 -17.16 -32.13
CA HIS A 92 -73.39 -16.15 -31.55
C HIS A 92 -74.09 -15.12 -30.67
N GLY A 93 -75.30 -15.40 -30.18
CA GLY A 93 -76.08 -14.46 -29.37
C GLY A 93 -75.27 -13.80 -28.24
N PRO A 94 -74.56 -14.55 -27.37
CA PRO A 94 -73.79 -13.97 -26.27
C PRO A 94 -72.67 -13.00 -26.73
N ASP A 95 -71.96 -13.34 -27.81
CA ASP A 95 -70.89 -12.50 -28.35
C ASP A 95 -71.44 -11.25 -29.05
N TYR A 96 -72.57 -11.39 -29.75
CA TYR A 96 -73.32 -10.27 -30.29
C TYR A 96 -73.73 -9.29 -29.19
N VAL A 97 -74.30 -9.77 -28.08
CA VAL A 97 -74.71 -8.92 -26.95
C VAL A 97 -73.52 -8.20 -26.33
N ARG A 98 -72.39 -8.90 -26.13
CA ARG A 98 -71.16 -8.27 -25.61
C ARG A 98 -70.64 -7.18 -26.53
N TRP A 99 -70.68 -7.41 -27.84
CA TRP A 99 -70.29 -6.43 -28.84
C TRP A 99 -71.25 -5.24 -28.89
N ALA A 100 -72.55 -5.48 -28.99
CA ALA A 100 -73.60 -4.46 -29.06
C ALA A 100 -73.65 -3.58 -27.80
N ARG A 101 -73.26 -4.12 -26.64
CA ARG A 101 -73.16 -3.37 -25.38
C ARG A 101 -71.80 -2.70 -25.15
N GLY A 102 -70.87 -2.82 -26.10
CA GLY A 102 -69.56 -2.18 -26.02
C GLY A 102 -68.58 -2.83 -25.04
N LEU A 103 -68.84 -4.08 -24.63
CA LEU A 103 -67.99 -4.84 -23.71
C LEU A 103 -66.81 -5.51 -24.43
N SER A 104 -66.91 -5.73 -25.74
CA SER A 104 -65.85 -6.31 -26.57
C SER A 104 -65.39 -5.41 -27.72
N SER A 105 -66.07 -4.28 -27.97
CA SER A 105 -65.67 -3.28 -28.96
C SER A 105 -66.04 -1.87 -28.51
N SER A 106 -65.28 -0.86 -28.96
CA SER A 106 -65.55 0.54 -28.61
C SER A 106 -66.62 1.20 -29.48
N GLY A 107 -67.14 0.51 -30.51
CA GLY A 107 -68.07 1.06 -31.52
C GLY A 107 -69.42 0.35 -31.62
N GLY A 108 -69.55 -0.88 -31.10
CA GLY A 108 -70.76 -1.69 -31.25
C GLY A 108 -72.08 -1.00 -30.86
N PRO A 109 -72.17 -0.30 -29.70
CA PRO A 109 -73.40 0.42 -29.34
C PRO A 109 -73.78 1.52 -30.33
N LEU A 110 -72.80 2.25 -30.85
CA LEU A 110 -73.02 3.32 -31.83
C LEU A 110 -73.36 2.76 -33.20
N GLU A 111 -72.79 1.61 -33.58
CA GLU A 111 -73.13 0.90 -34.81
C GLU A 111 -74.56 0.36 -34.77
N VAL A 112 -74.99 -0.25 -33.65
CA VAL A 112 -76.37 -0.71 -33.45
C VAL A 112 -77.34 0.46 -33.47
N ALA A 113 -77.03 1.55 -32.76
CA ALA A 113 -77.87 2.75 -32.77
C ALA A 113 -77.97 3.38 -34.16
N ARG A 114 -76.86 3.44 -34.92
CA ARG A 114 -76.87 3.92 -36.31
C ARG A 114 -77.72 3.03 -37.19
N ALA A 115 -77.47 1.71 -37.15
CA ALA A 115 -78.18 0.72 -37.95
C ALA A 115 -79.69 0.78 -37.68
N ALA A 116 -80.12 0.93 -36.42
CA ALA A 116 -81.53 1.14 -36.08
C ALA A 116 -82.11 2.42 -36.73
N MET A 117 -81.31 3.48 -36.90
CA MET A 117 -81.78 4.72 -37.52
C MET A 117 -81.87 4.66 -39.05
N VAL A 118 -81.03 3.85 -39.70
CA VAL A 118 -80.95 3.74 -41.17
C VAL A 118 -81.58 2.47 -41.74
N MET A 119 -82.06 1.57 -40.87
CA MET A 119 -82.63 0.29 -41.27
C MET A 119 -83.77 0.49 -42.29
N PRO A 120 -83.77 -0.25 -43.42
CA PRO A 120 -84.88 -0.20 -44.35
C PRO A 120 -86.19 -0.75 -43.73
N PRO A 121 -87.36 -0.27 -44.19
CA PRO A 121 -88.64 -0.87 -43.83
C PRO A 121 -88.68 -2.36 -44.23
N PRO A 122 -89.50 -3.22 -43.59
CA PRO A 122 -90.68 -2.87 -42.76
C PRO A 122 -90.49 -3.00 -41.24
N PHE A 123 -89.29 -3.31 -40.75
CA PHE A 123 -89.09 -3.75 -39.36
C PHE A 123 -89.08 -2.61 -38.36
N PHE A 124 -88.39 -1.53 -38.69
CA PHE A 124 -88.33 -0.33 -37.86
C PHE A 124 -88.17 0.88 -38.77
N THR A 125 -88.97 1.91 -38.55
CA THR A 125 -88.90 3.15 -39.33
C THR A 125 -89.00 4.32 -38.37
N PRO A 126 -87.86 4.92 -37.98
CA PRO A 126 -87.87 6.08 -37.11
C PRO A 126 -88.43 7.30 -37.87
N PRO A 127 -88.99 8.30 -37.15
CA PRO A 127 -89.40 9.57 -37.75
C PRO A 127 -88.25 10.23 -38.53
N ASP A 128 -88.54 10.78 -39.72
CA ASP A 128 -87.54 11.33 -40.63
C ASP A 128 -86.67 12.44 -39.98
N VAL A 129 -87.28 13.27 -39.13
CA VAL A 129 -86.58 14.33 -38.40
C VAL A 129 -85.55 13.76 -37.42
N LEU A 130 -85.91 12.68 -36.71
CA LEU A 130 -84.98 12.01 -35.79
C LEU A 130 -83.85 11.33 -36.55
N ARG A 131 -84.15 10.67 -37.68
CA ARG A 131 -83.13 10.06 -38.54
C ARG A 131 -82.14 11.11 -39.07
N ALA A 132 -82.63 12.24 -39.59
CA ALA A 132 -81.81 13.31 -40.15
C ALA A 132 -80.85 13.94 -39.12
N LEU A 133 -81.24 13.99 -37.84
CA LEU A 133 -80.42 14.53 -36.77
C LEU A 133 -79.49 13.48 -36.13
N ALA A 134 -79.98 12.27 -35.91
CA ALA A 134 -79.27 11.23 -35.16
C ALA A 134 -78.14 10.58 -35.97
N VAL A 135 -78.37 10.31 -37.27
CA VAL A 135 -77.38 9.59 -38.09
C VAL A 135 -76.04 10.34 -38.19
N PRO A 136 -76.00 11.65 -38.52
CA PRO A 136 -74.72 12.38 -38.59
C PRO A 136 -73.99 12.44 -37.24
N LEU A 137 -74.73 12.55 -36.13
CA LEU A 137 -74.14 12.56 -34.78
C LEU A 137 -73.55 11.19 -34.42
N LEU A 138 -74.24 10.11 -34.74
CA LEU A 138 -73.76 8.74 -34.51
C LEU A 138 -72.55 8.42 -35.39
N GLU A 139 -72.54 8.84 -36.65
CA GLU A 139 -71.40 8.69 -37.55
C GLU A 139 -70.18 9.47 -37.06
N LYS A 140 -70.37 10.71 -36.62
CA LYS A 140 -69.30 11.49 -35.98
C LYS A 140 -68.79 10.80 -34.71
N GLY A 141 -69.71 10.26 -33.89
CA GLY A 141 -69.39 9.49 -32.70
C GLY A 141 -68.50 8.28 -33.01
N LEU A 142 -68.85 7.49 -34.02
CA LEU A 142 -68.06 6.33 -34.47
C LEU A 142 -66.63 6.73 -34.86
N VAL A 143 -66.47 7.77 -35.69
CA VAL A 143 -65.16 8.27 -36.11
C VAL A 143 -64.33 8.73 -34.90
N THR A 144 -64.94 9.45 -33.96
CA THR A 144 -64.23 9.90 -32.75
C THR A 144 -63.80 8.74 -31.85
N MET A 145 -64.64 7.71 -31.69
CA MET A 145 -64.32 6.54 -30.89
C MET A 145 -63.21 5.70 -31.53
N GLU A 146 -63.21 5.55 -32.84
CA GLU A 146 -62.12 4.92 -33.59
C GLU A 146 -60.80 5.67 -33.38
N ALA A 147 -60.80 7.00 -33.55
CA ALA A 147 -59.63 7.84 -33.34
C ALA A 147 -59.09 7.75 -31.90
N LEU A 148 -59.97 7.77 -30.90
CA LEU A 148 -59.60 7.59 -29.49
C LEU A 148 -59.03 6.19 -29.23
N SER A 149 -59.62 5.14 -29.80
CA SER A 149 -59.10 3.77 -29.68
C SER A 149 -57.71 3.63 -30.31
N ALA A 150 -57.47 4.30 -31.44
CA ALA A 150 -56.18 4.31 -32.12
C ALA A 150 -55.14 5.11 -31.32
N SER A 151 -55.54 6.22 -30.69
CA SER A 151 -54.67 6.96 -29.76
C SER A 151 -54.26 6.09 -28.58
N ARG A 152 -55.23 5.48 -27.88
CA ARG A 152 -54.95 4.60 -26.73
C ARG A 152 -54.02 3.44 -27.11
N ARG A 153 -54.20 2.86 -28.29
CA ARG A 153 -53.31 1.79 -28.80
C ARG A 153 -51.88 2.29 -29.04
N ARG A 154 -51.71 3.52 -29.55
CA ARG A 154 -50.39 4.14 -29.70
C ARG A 154 -49.75 4.46 -28.35
N ASP A 155 -50.52 5.01 -27.42
CA ASP A 155 -50.03 5.35 -26.09
C ASP A 155 -49.61 4.09 -25.31
N ALA A 156 -50.40 3.02 -25.39
CA ALA A 156 -50.03 1.73 -24.80
C ALA A 156 -48.74 1.15 -25.39
N ARG A 157 -48.46 1.34 -26.69
CA ARG A 157 -47.18 0.94 -27.30
C ARG A 157 -46.03 1.78 -26.79
N ARG A 158 -46.20 3.11 -26.75
CA ARG A 158 -45.18 4.04 -26.23
C ARG A 158 -44.84 3.75 -24.77
N LEU A 159 -45.84 3.44 -23.94
CA LEU A 159 -45.61 3.07 -22.54
C LEU A 159 -44.76 1.80 -22.44
N ARG A 160 -45.06 0.76 -23.23
CA ARG A 160 -44.24 -0.45 -23.27
C ARG A 160 -42.81 -0.20 -23.76
N GLU A 161 -42.66 0.62 -24.80
CA GLU A 161 -41.33 1.03 -25.28
C GLU A 161 -40.55 1.75 -24.19
N LEU A 162 -41.19 2.69 -23.48
CA LEU A 162 -40.59 3.39 -22.35
C LEU A 162 -40.22 2.44 -21.21
N GLU A 163 -41.09 1.50 -20.84
CA GLU A 163 -40.81 0.48 -19.83
C GLU A 163 -39.56 -0.33 -20.18
N VAL A 164 -39.40 -0.75 -21.44
CA VAL A 164 -38.20 -1.45 -21.91
C VAL A 164 -36.96 -0.56 -21.82
N THR A 165 -37.05 0.71 -22.25
CA THR A 165 -35.90 1.63 -22.17
C THR A 165 -35.48 1.93 -20.73
N VAL A 166 -36.44 2.04 -19.80
CA VAL A 166 -36.18 2.24 -18.37
C VAL A 166 -35.53 1.00 -17.77
N ALA A 167 -35.99 -0.20 -18.14
CA ALA A 167 -35.37 -1.45 -17.70
C ALA A 167 -33.91 -1.57 -18.19
N ASP A 168 -33.63 -1.23 -19.46
CA ASP A 168 -32.26 -1.20 -20.00
C ASP A 168 -31.38 -0.17 -19.29
N ALA A 169 -31.90 1.04 -19.06
CA ALA A 169 -31.18 2.09 -18.34
C ALA A 169 -30.84 1.67 -16.89
N ASN A 170 -31.78 1.06 -16.18
CA ASN A 170 -31.56 0.54 -14.83
C ASN A 170 -30.50 -0.58 -14.84
N GLY A 171 -30.52 -1.47 -15.84
CA GLY A 171 -29.47 -2.48 -16.01
C GLY A 171 -28.08 -1.88 -16.17
N ARG A 172 -27.95 -0.81 -16.97
CA ARG A 172 -26.66 -0.09 -17.15
C ARG A 172 -26.22 0.62 -15.87
N ILE A 173 -27.14 1.22 -15.12
CA ILE A 173 -26.84 1.85 -13.83
C ILE A 173 -26.27 0.82 -12.86
N SER A 174 -26.92 -0.34 -12.70
CA SER A 174 -26.41 -1.39 -11.82
C SER A 174 -25.04 -1.94 -12.25
N GLN A 175 -24.77 -2.02 -13.56
CA GLN A 175 -23.44 -2.40 -14.08
C GLN A 175 -22.37 -1.36 -13.72
N LEU A 176 -22.68 -0.07 -13.88
CA LEU A 176 -21.77 1.02 -13.53
C LEU A 176 -21.50 1.09 -12.02
N GLU A 177 -22.52 0.86 -11.20
CA GLU A 177 -22.38 0.78 -9.74
C GLU A 177 -21.46 -0.37 -9.32
N SER A 178 -21.61 -1.56 -9.92
CA SER A 178 -20.71 -2.69 -9.66
C SER A 178 -19.27 -2.37 -10.07
N ALA A 179 -19.08 -1.81 -11.27
CA ALA A 179 -17.74 -1.43 -11.75
C ALA A 179 -17.09 -0.34 -10.87
N ALA A 180 -17.88 0.61 -10.36
CA ALA A 180 -17.40 1.63 -9.43
C ALA A 180 -16.95 1.00 -8.09
N CYS A 181 -17.72 0.04 -7.55
CA CYS A 181 -17.32 -0.71 -6.36
C CYS A 181 -16.01 -1.49 -6.57
N ASP A 182 -15.86 -2.17 -7.71
CA ASP A 182 -14.64 -2.91 -8.04
C ASP A 182 -13.42 -1.98 -8.15
N LEU A 183 -13.58 -0.81 -8.79
CA LEU A 183 -12.53 0.21 -8.86
C LEU A 183 -12.17 0.76 -7.48
N GLN A 184 -13.14 0.99 -6.60
CA GLN A 184 -12.89 1.44 -5.23
C GLN A 184 -12.06 0.41 -4.44
N LEU A 185 -12.37 -0.88 -4.58
CA LEU A 185 -11.59 -1.96 -3.97
C LEU A 185 -10.16 -2.02 -4.52
N GLN A 186 -9.98 -1.84 -5.84
CA GLN A 186 -8.65 -1.78 -6.45
C GLN A 186 -7.84 -0.58 -5.94
N VAL A 187 -8.45 0.60 -5.85
CA VAL A 187 -7.79 1.80 -5.31
C VAL A 187 -7.38 1.59 -3.86
N ALA A 188 -8.26 1.03 -3.02
CA ALA A 188 -7.94 0.73 -1.63
C ALA A 188 -6.78 -0.26 -1.51
N SER A 189 -6.78 -1.32 -2.31
CA SER A 189 -5.68 -2.30 -2.34
C SER A 189 -4.35 -1.67 -2.78
N LEU A 190 -4.36 -0.82 -3.81
CA LEU A 190 -3.16 -0.11 -4.26
C LEU A 190 -2.65 0.89 -3.21
N GLN A 191 -3.55 1.57 -2.49
CA GLN A 191 -3.17 2.45 -1.39
C GLN A 191 -2.49 1.69 -0.25
N GLU A 192 -3.00 0.51 0.10
CA GLU A 192 -2.39 -0.36 1.12
C GLU A 192 -1.00 -0.86 0.67
N GLN A 193 -0.87 -1.29 -0.59
CA GLN A 193 0.43 -1.69 -1.16
C GLN A 193 1.45 -0.54 -1.15
N LEU A 194 1.03 0.66 -1.55
CA LEU A 194 1.89 1.85 -1.55
C LEU A 194 2.31 2.24 -0.13
N ALA A 195 1.39 2.18 0.84
CA ALA A 195 1.69 2.42 2.24
C ALA A 195 2.72 1.41 2.78
N GLY A 196 2.52 0.12 2.49
CA GLY A 196 3.46 -0.93 2.86
C GLY A 196 4.85 -0.75 2.26
N GLN A 197 4.94 -0.37 0.98
CA GLN A 197 6.21 -0.05 0.32
C GLN A 197 6.89 1.17 0.97
N ALA A 198 6.13 2.22 1.26
CA ALA A 198 6.66 3.42 1.91
C ALA A 198 7.16 3.15 3.33
N ASP A 199 6.48 2.29 4.09
CA ASP A 199 6.93 1.85 5.42
C ASP A 199 8.20 1.00 5.32
N ALA A 200 8.27 0.05 4.38
CA ALA A 200 9.45 -0.76 4.14
C ALA A 200 10.67 0.09 3.78
N TRP A 201 10.52 1.02 2.84
CA TRP A 201 11.59 1.97 2.47
C TRP A 201 12.03 2.83 3.66
N ARG A 202 11.08 3.34 4.46
CA ARG A 202 11.40 4.10 5.68
C ARG A 202 12.16 3.25 6.68
N ALA A 203 11.83 1.96 6.84
CA ALA A 203 12.54 1.05 7.71
C ALA A 203 13.98 0.80 7.22
N THR A 204 14.17 0.55 5.92
CA THR A 204 15.50 0.38 5.31
C THR A 204 16.37 1.61 5.51
N MET A 205 15.85 2.81 5.19
CA MET A 205 16.60 4.06 5.37
C MET A 205 16.97 4.32 6.84
N ARG A 206 16.08 4.00 7.79
CA ARG A 206 16.38 4.10 9.23
C ARG A 206 17.49 3.15 9.65
N TRP A 207 17.48 1.93 9.11
CA TRP A 207 18.51 0.93 9.39
C TRP A 207 19.87 1.35 8.82
N GLU A 208 19.92 1.79 7.56
CA GLU A 208 21.14 2.28 6.91
C GLU A 208 21.73 3.48 7.65
N LEU A 209 20.88 4.44 8.06
CA LEU A 209 21.32 5.60 8.85
C LEU A 209 21.89 5.15 10.21
N ALA A 210 21.24 4.20 10.88
CA ALA A 210 21.72 3.68 12.16
C ALA A 210 23.06 2.94 12.00
N GLU A 211 23.25 2.19 10.92
CA GLU A 211 24.50 1.50 10.64
C GLU A 211 25.63 2.49 10.28
N ALA A 212 25.35 3.49 9.45
CA ALA A 212 26.29 4.56 9.14
C ALA A 212 26.73 5.30 10.41
N LYS A 213 25.78 5.62 11.30
CA LYS A 213 26.08 6.25 12.60
C LYS A 213 26.97 5.36 13.46
N ARG A 214 26.68 4.05 13.56
CA ARG A 214 27.54 3.10 14.30
C ARG A 214 28.95 3.04 13.73
N ARG A 215 29.10 2.99 12.40
CA ARG A 215 30.42 3.00 11.75
C ARG A 215 31.19 4.27 12.06
N GLN A 216 30.52 5.42 12.05
CA GLN A 216 31.12 6.70 12.44
C GLN A 216 31.57 6.71 13.91
N GLU A 217 30.74 6.21 14.83
CA GLU A 217 31.07 6.11 16.26
C GLU A 217 32.30 5.22 16.49
N VAL A 218 32.40 4.08 15.79
CA VAL A 218 33.58 3.21 15.84
C VAL A 218 34.82 3.93 15.33
N GLN A 219 34.75 4.60 14.17
CA GLN A 219 35.87 5.36 13.61
C GLN A 219 36.34 6.48 14.55
N LEU A 220 35.41 7.20 15.18
CA LEU A 220 35.75 8.23 16.15
C LEU A 220 36.43 7.64 17.39
N ALA A 221 35.95 6.50 17.89
CA ALA A 221 36.57 5.80 19.02
C ALA A 221 37.99 5.31 18.69
N GLU A 222 38.20 4.77 17.48
CA GLU A 222 39.52 4.35 17.00
C GLU A 222 40.48 5.54 16.89
N LEU A 223 40.05 6.65 16.29
CA LEU A 223 40.84 7.88 16.20
C LEU A 223 41.20 8.44 17.58
N GLN A 224 40.24 8.43 18.52
CA GLN A 224 40.50 8.83 19.91
C GLN A 224 41.52 7.90 20.60
N ALA A 225 41.44 6.59 20.37
CA ALA A 225 42.40 5.64 20.91
C ALA A 225 43.81 5.86 20.35
N VAL A 226 43.94 6.11 19.05
CA VAL A 226 45.21 6.45 18.39
C VAL A 226 45.78 7.75 18.94
N LEU A 227 44.96 8.79 19.09
CA LEU A 227 45.37 10.06 19.69
C LEU A 227 45.87 9.87 21.13
N ALA A 228 45.15 9.10 21.95
CA ALA A 228 45.56 8.80 23.32
C ALA A 228 46.84 7.96 23.38
N ALA A 229 47.10 7.10 22.40
CA ALA A 229 48.36 6.36 22.29
C ALA A 229 49.52 7.28 21.90
N ALA A 230 49.30 8.20 20.95
CA ALA A 230 50.27 9.20 20.53
C ALA A 230 50.64 10.17 21.67
N GLN A 231 49.65 10.65 22.43
CA GLN A 231 49.90 11.49 23.62
C GLN A 231 50.74 10.76 24.68
N ARG A 232 50.50 9.45 24.87
CA ARG A 232 51.29 8.63 25.80
C ARG A 232 52.72 8.43 25.32
N SER A 233 52.95 8.21 24.03
CA SER A 233 54.31 8.08 23.48
C SER A 233 55.06 9.41 23.50
N GLU A 234 54.38 10.53 23.19
CA GLU A 234 54.93 11.87 23.31
C GLU A 234 55.36 12.18 24.75
N ALA A 235 54.51 11.88 25.75
CA ALA A 235 54.86 12.05 27.15
C ALA A 235 56.05 11.16 27.57
N ALA A 236 56.15 9.94 27.03
CA ALA A 236 57.29 9.06 27.28
C ALA A 236 58.58 9.61 26.66
N LEU A 237 58.52 10.16 25.44
CA LEU A 237 59.64 10.82 24.78
C LEU A 237 60.10 12.06 25.56
N HIS A 238 59.18 12.91 26.04
CA HIS A 238 59.51 14.06 26.88
C HIS A 238 60.26 13.64 28.15
N ARG A 239 59.77 12.61 28.87
CA ARG A 239 60.49 12.06 30.04
C ARG A 239 61.88 11.54 29.69
N ARG A 240 62.06 10.93 28.51
CA ARG A 240 63.37 10.45 28.05
C ARG A 240 64.32 11.60 27.74
N VAL A 241 63.83 12.67 27.12
CA VAL A 241 64.60 13.89 26.87
C VAL A 241 65.02 14.54 28.19
N ASP A 242 64.12 14.65 29.16
CA ASP A 242 64.45 15.18 30.49
C ASP A 242 65.51 14.35 31.20
N GLN A 243 65.40 13.01 31.12
CA GLN A 243 66.39 12.10 31.69
C GLN A 243 67.77 12.30 31.04
N LEU A 244 67.84 12.31 29.70
CA LEU A 244 69.08 12.51 28.97
C LEU A 244 69.70 13.89 29.25
N THR A 245 68.86 14.91 29.43
CA THR A 245 69.30 16.26 29.79
C THR A 245 69.99 16.25 31.16
N ARG A 246 69.40 15.59 32.16
CA ARG A 246 70.03 15.42 33.49
C ARG A 246 71.31 14.59 33.44
N GLU A 247 71.32 13.50 32.69
CA GLU A 247 72.52 12.66 32.50
C GLU A 247 73.67 13.48 31.86
N LEU A 248 73.34 14.32 30.88
CA LEU A 248 74.30 15.24 30.27
C LEU A 248 74.80 16.31 31.27
N GLU A 249 73.93 16.90 32.08
CA GLU A 249 74.33 17.85 33.12
C GLU A 249 75.30 17.24 34.12
N VAL A 250 75.03 16.00 34.58
CA VAL A 250 75.93 15.26 35.47
C VAL A 250 77.27 14.96 34.78
N ALA A 251 77.24 14.53 33.51
CA ALA A 251 78.46 14.28 32.75
C ALA A 251 79.30 15.55 32.55
N VAL A 252 78.66 16.68 32.29
CA VAL A 252 79.32 18.00 32.19
C VAL A 252 79.91 18.42 33.53
N GLN A 253 79.19 18.22 34.64
CA GLN A 253 79.73 18.50 35.99
C GLN A 253 80.94 17.61 36.30
N HIS A 254 80.85 16.32 36.01
CA HIS A 254 81.95 15.37 36.17
C HIS A 254 83.16 15.77 35.31
N HIS A 255 82.94 16.19 34.06
CA HIS A 255 84.01 16.69 33.20
C HIS A 255 84.66 17.96 33.78
N ARG A 256 83.88 18.93 34.28
CA ARG A 256 84.42 20.11 34.96
C ARG A 256 85.25 19.74 36.19
N GLN A 257 84.80 18.76 36.98
CA GLN A 257 85.56 18.26 38.12
C GLN A 257 86.88 17.63 37.68
N LEU A 258 86.88 16.78 36.65
CA LEU A 258 88.10 16.19 36.10
C LEU A 258 89.07 17.25 35.57
N VAL A 259 88.57 18.32 34.95
CA VAL A 259 89.42 19.45 34.51
C VAL A 259 90.06 20.13 35.71
N ALA A 260 89.28 20.44 36.76
CA ALA A 260 89.80 21.03 37.99
C ALA A 260 90.84 20.12 38.69
N ASP A 261 90.54 18.82 38.82
CA ASP A 261 91.48 17.84 39.39
C ASP A 261 92.79 17.79 38.58
N ASN A 262 92.71 17.81 37.23
CA ASN A 262 93.88 17.85 36.37
C ASN A 262 94.70 19.15 36.53
N GLU A 263 94.04 20.29 36.71
CA GLU A 263 94.71 21.56 37.01
C GLU A 263 95.44 21.49 38.36
N ASP A 264 94.80 20.94 39.40
CA ASP A 264 95.42 20.68 40.70
C ASP A 264 96.62 19.74 40.60
N TYR A 265 96.51 18.65 39.82
CA TYR A 265 97.62 17.73 39.56
C TYR A 265 98.78 18.45 38.84
N ARG A 266 98.49 19.31 37.86
CA ARG A 266 99.51 20.13 37.18
C ARG A 266 100.21 21.08 38.16
N ALA A 267 99.46 21.77 39.02
CA ALA A 267 100.03 22.65 40.04
C ALA A 267 100.94 21.90 41.03
N ARG A 268 100.54 20.69 41.46
CA ARG A 268 101.37 19.81 42.30
C ARG A 268 102.63 19.33 41.59
N LEU A 269 102.53 18.99 40.31
CA LEU A 269 103.69 18.64 39.48
C LEU A 269 104.66 19.82 39.38
N GLU A 270 104.17 21.04 39.13
CA GLU A 270 105.00 22.25 39.13
C GLU A 270 105.65 22.55 40.48
N GLN A 271 104.95 22.33 41.59
CA GLN A 271 105.55 22.45 42.93
C GLN A 271 106.60 21.37 43.18
N ALA A 272 106.35 20.13 42.76
CA ALA A 272 107.29 19.03 42.90
C ALA A 272 108.55 19.23 42.03
N THR A 273 108.42 19.77 40.82
CA THR A 273 109.57 20.12 39.98
C THR A 273 110.35 21.29 40.57
N LYS A 274 109.70 22.31 41.13
CA LYS A 274 110.37 23.39 41.89
C LYS A 274 111.13 22.82 43.10
N LEU A 275 110.49 21.99 43.92
CA LEU A 275 111.13 21.33 45.06
C LEU A 275 112.28 20.41 44.63
N SER A 276 112.13 19.68 43.52
CA SER A 276 113.18 18.85 42.94
C SER A 276 114.35 19.69 42.46
N SER A 277 114.11 20.82 41.80
CA SER A 277 115.16 21.75 41.38
C SER A 277 115.90 22.34 42.59
N GLN A 278 115.19 22.74 43.64
CA GLN A 278 115.79 23.19 44.91
C GLN A 278 116.60 22.08 45.57
N LYS A 279 116.08 20.85 45.62
CA LYS A 279 116.80 19.68 46.16
C LYS A 279 118.01 19.32 45.31
N HIS A 280 117.94 19.46 43.99
CA HIS A 280 119.07 19.27 43.09
C HIS A 280 120.13 20.34 43.33
N GLU A 281 119.72 21.59 43.56
CA GLU A 281 120.61 22.69 43.92
C GLU A 281 121.26 22.50 45.30
N GLU A 282 120.50 22.02 46.30
CA GLU A 282 121.00 21.59 47.61
C GLU A 282 121.97 20.41 47.47
N LEU A 283 121.65 19.41 46.65
CA LEU A 283 122.54 18.29 46.37
C LEU A 283 123.80 18.76 45.66
N SER A 284 123.71 19.67 44.68
CA SER A 284 124.87 20.28 44.05
C SER A 284 125.72 21.05 45.07
N ARG A 285 125.11 21.77 46.02
CA ARG A 285 125.83 22.42 47.14
C ARG A 285 126.49 21.42 48.08
N VAL A 286 125.82 20.31 48.41
CA VAL A 286 126.38 19.22 49.24
C VAL A 286 127.50 18.50 48.51
N THR A 287 127.37 18.26 47.20
CA THR A 287 128.39 17.62 46.36
C THR A 287 129.60 18.56 46.17
N ALA A 288 129.37 19.88 46.09
CA ALA A 288 130.41 20.90 46.15
C ALA A 288 131.09 20.96 47.54
N MET A 289 130.35 20.73 48.62
CA MET A 289 130.90 20.60 49.99
C MET A 289 131.71 19.31 50.17
N ALA A 290 131.23 18.19 49.63
CA ALA A 290 131.91 16.89 49.66
C ALA A 290 133.20 16.90 48.82
N SER A 291 133.20 17.56 47.66
CA SER A 291 134.41 17.76 46.86
C SER A 291 135.41 18.74 47.51
N LYS A 292 134.93 19.70 48.32
CA LYS A 292 135.81 20.52 49.19
C LYS A 292 136.40 19.70 50.36
N LEU A 293 135.67 18.74 50.90
CA LEU A 293 136.16 17.82 51.94
C LEU A 293 137.16 16.79 51.40
N ALA A 294 136.99 16.32 50.16
CA ALA A 294 137.89 15.36 49.52
C ALA A 294 139.28 15.92 49.13
N ARG A 295 139.51 17.24 49.23
CA ARG A 295 140.76 17.90 48.82
C ARG A 295 141.70 18.30 49.97
N ARG A 296 141.53 17.75 51.18
CA ARG A 296 142.47 17.96 52.30
C ARG A 296 143.30 16.72 52.60
N PRO A 297 144.65 16.79 52.57
CA PRO A 297 145.50 15.66 52.93
C PRO A 297 145.63 15.50 54.45
N ALA A 298 145.45 14.26 54.88
CA ALA A 298 145.91 13.56 56.08
C ALA A 298 146.35 14.41 57.30
N VAL A 299 145.47 14.49 58.33
CA VAL A 299 145.80 14.42 59.77
C VAL A 299 144.51 14.08 60.56
N GLU A 300 144.60 13.11 61.48
CA GLU A 300 143.69 12.74 62.61
C GLU A 300 142.39 11.94 62.32
N GLU A 301 142.56 10.61 62.36
CA GLU A 301 141.58 9.53 62.18
C GLU A 301 140.79 9.15 63.48
N THR A 302 140.75 10.02 64.50
CA THR A 302 140.16 9.66 65.81
C THR A 302 138.93 10.48 66.24
N LYS A 303 138.48 11.46 65.44
CA LYS A 303 137.27 12.28 65.77
C LYS A 303 136.08 12.16 64.80
N LEU A 304 136.19 11.36 63.73
CA LEU A 304 135.10 11.21 62.73
C LEU A 304 134.08 10.08 63.02
N ARG A 305 134.30 9.27 64.06
CA ARG A 305 133.31 8.27 64.52
C ARG A 305 132.18 8.83 65.40
N GLN A 306 132.24 10.10 65.82
CA GLN A 306 131.19 10.74 66.65
C GLN A 306 130.24 11.68 65.88
N CYS A 307 130.53 12.04 64.62
CA CYS A 307 129.59 12.83 63.80
C CYS A 307 128.68 11.98 62.89
N LEU A 308 129.07 10.73 62.57
CA LEU A 308 128.29 9.84 61.69
C LEU A 308 127.08 9.19 62.38
N THR A 309 126.99 9.23 63.71
CA THR A 309 125.80 8.79 64.47
C THR A 309 124.74 9.88 64.65
N ALA A 310 125.07 11.16 64.43
CA ALA A 310 124.09 12.26 64.50
C ALA A 310 123.33 12.48 63.17
N CYS A 311 123.92 12.17 62.02
CA CYS A 311 123.25 12.32 60.72
C CYS A 311 122.35 11.12 60.33
N ALA A 312 122.60 9.92 60.86
CA ALA A 312 121.74 8.76 60.61
C ALA A 312 120.39 8.82 61.35
N ALA A 313 120.29 9.60 62.43
CA ALA A 313 119.04 9.78 63.19
C ALA A 313 118.07 10.79 62.54
N ALA A 314 118.57 11.73 61.74
CA ALA A 314 117.72 12.72 61.06
C ALA A 314 117.04 12.17 59.78
N ALA A 315 117.63 11.14 59.15
CA ALA A 315 117.07 10.53 57.94
C ALA A 315 115.95 9.51 58.21
N ILE A 316 115.86 8.94 59.42
CA ILE A 316 114.83 7.94 59.77
C ILE A 316 113.57 8.61 60.36
N PHE A 317 113.66 9.81 60.94
CA PHE A 317 112.50 10.47 61.55
C PHE A 317 111.52 11.09 60.52
N ASN A 318 111.99 11.43 59.31
CA ASN A 318 111.14 12.07 58.29
C ASN A 318 110.43 11.10 57.34
N CYS A 319 110.75 9.80 57.37
CA CYS A 319 110.01 8.77 56.62
C CYS A 319 108.84 8.14 57.41
N ALA A 320 108.74 8.38 58.73
CA ALA A 320 107.66 7.84 59.56
C ALA A 320 106.43 8.77 59.70
N GLY A 321 106.56 10.06 59.34
CA GLY A 321 105.49 11.06 59.46
C GLY A 321 104.43 11.00 58.35
N THR A 322 104.76 10.42 57.19
CA THR A 322 103.87 10.34 56.02
C THR A 322 103.05 9.04 55.94
N HIS A 323 103.44 7.99 56.67
CA HIS A 323 102.72 6.71 56.67
C HIS A 323 101.54 6.63 57.66
N ARG A 324 101.40 7.58 58.61
CA ARG A 324 100.30 7.57 59.61
C ARG A 324 99.02 8.28 59.18
N LYS A 325 99.06 9.11 58.11
CA LYS A 325 97.87 9.78 57.56
C LYS A 325 97.19 9.03 56.41
N LEU A 326 97.86 8.03 55.81
CA LEU A 326 97.28 7.20 54.74
C LEU A 326 96.46 6.00 55.24
N ARG A 327 96.55 5.64 56.54
CA ARG A 327 95.79 4.51 57.11
C ARG A 327 94.44 4.89 57.72
N THR A 328 94.19 6.18 57.98
CA THR A 328 92.92 6.68 58.54
C THR A 328 91.92 7.17 57.49
N CYS A 329 92.34 7.42 56.24
CA CYS A 329 91.40 7.74 55.15
C CYS A 329 90.87 6.50 54.41
N TRP A 330 91.51 5.33 54.54
CA TRP A 330 91.02 4.11 53.89
C TRP A 330 89.91 3.40 54.68
N ASN A 331 89.93 3.48 56.02
CA ASN A 331 88.91 2.84 56.86
C ASN A 331 87.59 3.61 57.00
N LYS A 332 87.53 4.88 56.58
CA LYS A 332 86.29 5.69 56.64
C LYS A 332 85.40 5.59 55.39
N ARG A 333 85.80 4.83 54.38
CA ARG A 333 85.03 4.65 53.13
C ARG A 333 84.25 3.32 53.03
N ASN A 334 84.33 2.47 54.05
CA ASN A 334 83.71 1.13 54.06
C ASN A 334 82.60 0.94 55.12
N GLU A 335 82.14 2.01 55.80
CA GLU A 335 81.07 1.91 56.82
C GLU A 335 79.70 2.44 56.38
N GLU A 336 79.52 2.89 55.14
CA GLU A 336 78.20 3.32 54.64
C GLU A 336 77.80 2.53 53.39
N ALA A 337 77.47 1.26 53.61
CA ALA A 337 76.63 0.49 52.71
C ALA A 337 75.48 -0.11 53.53
N PRO A 338 74.21 0.32 53.31
CA PRO A 338 73.08 -0.50 53.70
C PRO A 338 72.68 -1.40 52.53
N GLU A 339 72.78 -2.70 52.77
CA GLU A 339 71.97 -3.70 52.11
C GLU A 339 70.48 -3.39 52.27
N ALA A 340 69.72 -3.51 51.19
CA ALA A 340 68.29 -3.81 51.25
C ALA A 340 67.91 -4.72 50.07
N ARG A 341 68.07 -6.03 50.29
CA ARG A 341 67.28 -7.05 49.59
C ARG A 341 66.01 -7.27 50.40
N GLY A 342 64.85 -7.22 49.74
CA GLY A 342 63.60 -7.59 50.39
C GLY A 342 62.35 -7.45 49.52
N ALA A 343 61.97 -8.57 48.90
CA ALA A 343 60.61 -9.12 48.87
C ALA A 343 59.64 -8.85 47.69
N HIS A 344 59.09 -10.00 47.25
CA HIS A 344 57.82 -10.26 46.57
C HIS A 344 57.75 -9.97 45.06
N GLY A 345 57.60 -10.95 44.15
CA GLY A 345 57.01 -12.27 44.29
C GLY A 345 55.48 -12.21 44.20
N ARG A 346 54.93 -11.87 43.03
CA ARG A 346 53.51 -12.08 42.71
C ARG A 346 53.34 -12.90 41.44
N ARG A 347 52.92 -14.15 41.68
CA ARG A 347 52.16 -15.09 40.87
C ARG A 347 51.35 -14.43 39.74
N VAL A 348 51.62 -14.88 38.52
CA VAL A 348 50.64 -14.91 37.42
C VAL A 348 49.65 -16.03 37.74
N VAL A 349 48.40 -15.68 38.03
CA VAL A 349 47.28 -16.62 38.06
C VAL A 349 46.59 -16.52 36.70
N LEU A 350 46.77 -17.56 35.89
CA LEU A 350 45.85 -17.90 34.82
C LEU A 350 44.62 -18.53 35.47
N SER A 351 43.44 -17.98 35.22
CA SER A 351 42.25 -18.80 35.01
C SER A 351 41.10 -18.05 34.32
N PRO A 352 40.24 -18.79 33.61
CA PRO A 352 39.36 -18.32 32.54
C PRO A 352 37.93 -18.04 33.03
N ARG A 353 37.18 -17.28 32.24
CA ARG A 353 35.71 -17.08 32.24
C ARG A 353 35.44 -16.06 31.12
N SER A 354 34.50 -16.18 30.20
CA SER A 354 33.31 -17.03 30.02
C SER A 354 32.94 -16.98 28.55
#